data_AF-A0A972CQU8-F1
#
_entry.id   AF-A0A972CQU8-F1
#
_cell.length_a   1.000
_cell.length_b   1.000
_cell.length_c   1.000
_cell.angle_alpha   90.00
_cell.angle_beta   90.00
_cell.angle_gamma   90.00
#
_symmetry.space_group_name_H-M   'P 1'
#
loop_
_entity.id
_entity.type
_entity.pdbx_description
1 polymer ?
#
loop_
_entity_poly.entity_id
_entity_poly.type
_entity_poly.pdbx_seq_one_letter_code
_entity_poly.pdbx_strand_id
1 'polypeptide(L)'
;MSGWKSFCDKIKLDQINLEQLRELARSKFQEYQVYPDSIQSAAGSLFLIARDNREKFLIILSQEAFPAKFEGVEVPLANGKAKKCGLTIQNCDALREIFPYTIPKNHRGLPITIGLGDRLGLASSGHIRLIKDLPVFPILAQQSIRELNLTGRTYPEVLAAASWAVFQEGYTKGFGADGDHLKTAEEVKMALDCGYTMITLDCSEHIDNQAAALSETEINERYQQLPPAVRSNLEAKYLGKTIDLKGVSLTFNQADFQKIVLVYRKAIDYTIDLYNNLIKNYSRKIDFEMSIDETLTSTSPESHYFVAAELIDAGLEITSLAPRFCGEFQKGIDYIGDQRQFTEEFKAHVKIAEHFGYKISVHSGSDKFAVFPIIGKETGAKYHLKTAGTNWLEAVRVIALKNPALYRKMHQFALEHLAEAKKYYHISADPARVPDINKMSDAELPGLMDQDDSRQVLHITYGLILQAKNP
;
A
#
# COMPACT_ATOMS: atom_id res chain seq x y z
N MET A 1 -22.69 29.52 4.34
CA MET A 1 -22.71 30.09 2.97
C MET A 1 -22.06 29.08 2.05
N SER A 2 -22.77 28.58 1.05
CA SER A 2 -22.23 27.57 0.12
C SER A 2 -21.42 28.27 -0.98
N GLY A 3 -20.18 28.65 -0.67
CA GLY A 3 -19.30 29.45 -1.53
C GLY A 3 -19.21 28.96 -2.97
N TRP A 4 -19.31 27.66 -3.18
CA TRP A 4 -19.29 27.02 -4.49
C TRP A 4 -20.46 27.44 -5.39
N LYS A 5 -21.63 27.82 -4.82
CA LYS A 5 -22.76 28.33 -5.62
C LYS A 5 -22.40 29.66 -6.28
N SER A 6 -21.82 30.58 -5.51
CA SER A 6 -21.32 31.87 -6.01
C SER A 6 -20.25 31.69 -7.08
N PHE A 7 -19.43 30.65 -6.97
CA PHE A 7 -18.50 30.27 -8.03
C PHE A 7 -19.24 29.80 -9.30
N CYS A 8 -20.20 28.90 -9.17
CA CYS A 8 -20.97 28.36 -10.28
C CYS A 8 -21.84 29.40 -10.98
N ASP A 9 -22.43 30.35 -10.24
CA ASP A 9 -23.26 31.43 -10.79
C ASP A 9 -22.50 32.34 -11.77
N LYS A 10 -21.16 32.38 -11.67
CA LYS A 10 -20.28 33.15 -12.56
C LYS A 10 -19.88 32.39 -13.83
N ILE A 11 -20.18 31.10 -13.91
CA ILE A 11 -19.77 30.24 -15.03
C ILE A 11 -20.81 30.35 -16.15
N LYS A 12 -20.33 30.71 -17.33
CA LYS A 12 -21.08 30.60 -18.58
C LYS A 12 -20.60 29.36 -19.33
N LEU A 13 -21.44 28.32 -19.40
CA LEU A 13 -21.04 27.02 -19.93
C LEU A 13 -20.71 27.05 -21.44
N ASP A 14 -21.19 28.05 -22.17
CA ASP A 14 -20.90 28.30 -23.59
C ASP A 14 -19.54 29.01 -23.80
N GLN A 15 -18.90 29.49 -22.73
CA GLN A 15 -17.66 30.27 -22.75
C GLN A 15 -16.65 29.76 -21.71
N ILE A 16 -16.51 28.44 -21.58
CA ILE A 16 -15.64 27.83 -20.57
C ILE A 16 -14.15 28.01 -20.95
N ASN A 17 -13.41 28.69 -20.08
CA ASN A 17 -11.95 28.62 -20.03
C ASN A 17 -11.53 27.95 -18.72
N LEU A 18 -11.07 26.70 -18.79
CA LEU A 18 -10.74 25.90 -17.61
C LEU A 18 -9.61 26.52 -16.78
N GLU A 19 -8.59 27.12 -17.40
CA GLU A 19 -7.47 27.72 -16.68
C GLU A 19 -7.91 28.96 -15.88
N GLN A 20 -8.75 29.81 -16.47
CA GLN A 20 -9.31 30.97 -15.77
C GLN A 20 -10.17 30.55 -14.58
N LEU A 21 -10.98 29.49 -14.74
CA LEU A 21 -11.79 28.95 -13.65
C LEU A 21 -10.93 28.35 -12.52
N ARG A 22 -9.87 27.62 -12.89
CA ARG A 22 -8.89 27.08 -11.93
C ARG A 22 -8.19 28.20 -11.16
N GLU A 23 -7.76 29.25 -11.83
CA GLU A 23 -7.11 30.39 -11.18
C GLU A 23 -8.08 31.18 -10.29
N LEU A 24 -9.33 31.34 -10.71
CA LEU A 24 -10.37 31.94 -9.87
C LEU A 24 -10.64 31.11 -8.60
N ALA A 25 -10.78 29.80 -8.74
CA ALA A 25 -10.98 28.89 -7.60
C ALA A 25 -9.76 28.90 -6.66
N ARG A 26 -8.55 28.97 -7.21
CA ARG A 26 -7.29 29.01 -6.45
C ARG A 26 -7.13 30.31 -5.68
N SER A 27 -7.24 31.46 -6.35
CA SER A 27 -7.07 32.80 -5.76
C SER A 27 -8.11 33.12 -4.67
N LYS A 28 -9.27 32.47 -4.73
CA LYS A 28 -10.40 32.70 -3.82
C LYS A 28 -10.90 31.42 -3.16
N PHE A 29 -10.00 30.48 -2.86
CA PHE A 29 -10.37 29.19 -2.26
C PHE A 29 -11.16 29.34 -0.96
N GLN A 30 -10.82 30.31 -0.11
CA GLN A 30 -11.55 30.52 1.15
C GLN A 30 -13.00 31.00 0.94
N GLU A 31 -13.25 31.74 -0.14
CA GLU A 31 -14.58 32.22 -0.53
C GLU A 31 -15.38 31.08 -1.18
N TYR A 32 -14.79 30.37 -2.15
CA TYR A 32 -15.51 29.42 -2.99
C TYR A 32 -15.50 27.98 -2.49
N GLN A 33 -14.45 27.57 -1.78
CA GLN A 33 -14.27 26.20 -1.32
C GLN A 33 -14.34 25.15 -2.47
N VAL A 34 -13.91 25.56 -3.67
CA VAL A 34 -13.81 24.72 -4.87
C VAL A 34 -12.37 24.28 -5.05
N TYR A 35 -12.13 22.98 -5.20
CA TYR A 35 -10.79 22.46 -5.46
C TYR A 35 -10.38 22.81 -6.90
N PRO A 36 -9.37 23.66 -7.12
CA PRO A 36 -9.09 24.21 -8.44
C PRO A 36 -8.77 23.11 -9.45
N ASP A 37 -7.85 22.20 -9.12
CA ASP A 37 -7.36 21.19 -10.06
C ASP A 37 -8.40 20.10 -10.38
N SER A 38 -9.54 20.09 -9.66
CA SER A 38 -10.69 19.21 -9.91
C SER A 38 -11.63 19.70 -11.01
N ILE A 39 -11.47 20.94 -11.49
CA ILE A 39 -12.34 21.52 -12.51
C ILE A 39 -12.01 20.87 -13.86
N GLN A 40 -12.93 20.07 -14.38
CA GLN A 40 -12.80 19.30 -15.62
C GLN A 40 -14.06 19.42 -16.47
N SER A 41 -13.91 19.40 -17.79
CA SER A 41 -15.05 19.36 -18.72
C SER A 41 -15.06 18.05 -19.51
N ALA A 42 -16.23 17.42 -19.61
CA ALA A 42 -16.46 16.22 -20.40
C ALA A 42 -17.95 16.08 -20.71
N ALA A 43 -18.29 15.48 -21.87
CA ALA A 43 -19.67 15.19 -22.27
C ALA A 43 -20.65 16.39 -22.12
N GLY A 44 -20.23 17.59 -22.56
CA GLY A 44 -21.04 18.80 -22.48
C GLY A 44 -21.30 19.32 -21.05
N SER A 45 -20.64 18.74 -20.05
CA SER A 45 -20.78 19.10 -18.64
C SER A 45 -19.45 19.61 -18.06
N LEU A 46 -19.54 20.41 -17.00
CA LEU A 46 -18.43 20.81 -16.14
C LEU A 46 -18.53 20.09 -14.80
N PHE A 47 -17.46 19.47 -14.36
CA PHE A 47 -17.33 18.73 -13.11
C PHE A 47 -16.33 19.45 -12.21
N LEU A 48 -16.64 19.57 -10.92
CA LEU A 48 -15.72 20.10 -9.92
C LEU A 48 -16.00 19.52 -8.55
N ILE A 49 -14.98 19.31 -7.73
CA ILE A 49 -15.14 19.01 -6.31
C ILE A 49 -15.18 20.31 -5.54
N ALA A 50 -16.17 20.42 -4.66
CA ALA A 50 -16.28 21.49 -3.69
C ALA A 50 -16.44 20.91 -2.28
N ARG A 51 -16.36 21.77 -1.27
CA ARG A 51 -16.69 21.41 0.11
C ARG A 51 -17.57 22.45 0.78
N ASP A 52 -18.44 21.98 1.66
CA ASP A 52 -19.13 22.79 2.65
C ASP A 52 -18.74 22.25 4.03
N ASN A 53 -18.24 23.10 4.91
CA ASN A 53 -17.72 22.69 6.23
C ASN A 53 -16.65 21.58 6.11
N ARG A 54 -16.98 20.36 6.55
CA ARG A 54 -16.09 19.19 6.57
C ARG A 54 -16.41 18.16 5.48
N GLU A 55 -17.44 18.39 4.67
CA GLU A 55 -17.92 17.43 3.68
C GLU A 55 -17.54 17.88 2.27
N LYS A 56 -16.95 16.96 1.50
CA LYS A 56 -16.67 17.15 0.08
C LYS A 56 -17.79 16.53 -0.76
N PHE A 57 -18.03 17.11 -1.92
CA PHE A 57 -19.00 16.62 -2.89
C PHE A 57 -18.60 17.05 -4.30
N LEU A 58 -19.10 16.30 -5.28
CA LEU A 58 -18.99 16.62 -6.70
C LEU A 58 -20.13 17.55 -7.10
N ILE A 59 -19.82 18.59 -7.86
CA ILE A 59 -20.76 19.46 -8.53
C ILE A 59 -20.65 19.22 -10.03
N ILE A 60 -21.80 19.02 -10.67
CA ILE A 60 -21.93 18.90 -12.12
C ILE A 60 -22.79 20.04 -12.62
N LEU A 61 -22.28 20.79 -13.60
CA LEU A 61 -23.02 21.80 -14.36
C LEU A 61 -23.22 21.27 -15.78
N SER A 62 -24.43 21.38 -16.32
CA SER A 62 -24.75 20.98 -17.69
C SER A 62 -25.71 21.98 -18.31
N GLN A 63 -25.59 22.23 -19.62
CA GLN A 63 -26.59 23.00 -20.38
C GLN A 63 -27.81 22.14 -20.74
N GLU A 64 -27.62 20.84 -20.81
CA GLU A 64 -28.65 19.86 -21.20
C GLU A 64 -29.03 19.00 -19.98
N ALA A 65 -29.10 17.67 -20.17
CA ALA A 65 -29.28 16.73 -19.08
C ALA A 65 -27.96 16.52 -18.31
N PHE A 66 -28.08 16.24 -17.02
CA PHE A 66 -26.96 15.71 -16.25
C PHE A 66 -26.68 14.27 -16.66
N PRO A 67 -25.42 13.79 -16.61
CA PRO A 67 -25.13 12.40 -16.92
C PRO A 67 -25.90 11.48 -15.96
N ALA A 68 -26.60 10.49 -16.54
CA ALA A 68 -27.65 9.73 -15.86
C ALA A 68 -27.14 8.86 -14.70
N LYS A 69 -25.88 8.40 -14.76
CA LYS A 69 -25.27 7.52 -13.75
C LYS A 69 -24.87 8.24 -12.45
N PHE A 70 -24.90 9.57 -12.41
CA PHE A 70 -24.61 10.31 -11.18
C PHE A 70 -25.88 10.52 -10.34
N GLU A 71 -25.82 10.01 -9.11
CA GLU A 71 -26.82 10.20 -8.06
C GLU A 71 -26.51 11.46 -7.26
N GLY A 72 -27.51 12.32 -7.09
CA GLY A 72 -27.35 13.59 -6.40
C GLY A 72 -28.61 14.42 -6.43
N VAL A 73 -28.56 15.56 -5.75
CA VAL A 73 -29.68 16.50 -5.66
C VAL A 73 -29.45 17.63 -6.64
N GLU A 74 -30.48 17.96 -7.43
CA GLU A 74 -30.46 19.17 -8.25
C GLU A 74 -30.59 20.41 -7.38
N VAL A 75 -29.70 21.38 -7.60
CA VAL A 75 -29.63 22.62 -6.83
C VAL A 75 -29.80 23.78 -7.81
N PRO A 76 -30.78 24.69 -7.60
CA PRO A 76 -30.93 25.86 -8.45
C PRO A 76 -29.75 26.83 -8.26
N LEU A 77 -29.33 27.42 -9.38
CA LEU A 77 -28.32 28.47 -9.49
C LEU A 77 -28.96 29.73 -10.11
N ALA A 78 -28.29 30.88 -10.02
CA ALA A 78 -28.75 32.11 -10.66
C ALA A 78 -28.88 31.95 -12.18
N ASN A 79 -27.97 31.19 -12.78
CA ASN A 79 -27.87 30.97 -14.23
C ASN A 79 -28.00 29.47 -14.59
N GLY A 80 -29.03 28.79 -14.07
CA GLY A 80 -29.34 27.39 -14.42
C GLY A 80 -29.45 26.48 -13.19
N LYS A 81 -28.92 25.26 -13.30
CA LYS A 81 -28.93 24.26 -12.22
C LYS A 81 -27.62 23.50 -12.13
N ALA A 82 -27.29 23.07 -10.94
CA ALA A 82 -26.20 22.13 -10.66
C ALA A 82 -26.77 20.80 -10.16
N LYS A 83 -26.06 19.69 -10.35
CA LYS A 83 -26.28 18.45 -9.61
C LYS A 83 -25.19 18.33 -8.54
N LYS A 84 -25.60 18.27 -7.27
CA LYS A 84 -24.71 18.03 -6.12
C LYS A 84 -24.72 16.55 -5.78
N CYS A 85 -23.59 15.89 -6.01
CA CYS A 85 -23.38 14.45 -5.86
C CYS A 85 -22.46 14.16 -4.68
N GLY A 86 -22.80 13.18 -3.84
CA GLY A 86 -21.89 12.68 -2.82
C GLY A 86 -20.69 11.98 -3.43
N LEU A 87 -19.55 11.95 -2.73
CA LEU A 87 -18.36 11.19 -3.14
C LEU A 87 -18.51 9.69 -2.81
N THR A 88 -19.58 9.06 -3.30
CA THR A 88 -19.92 7.65 -3.07
C THR A 88 -19.17 6.72 -4.03
N ILE A 89 -19.21 5.40 -3.78
CA ILE A 89 -18.66 4.39 -4.69
C ILE A 89 -19.40 4.44 -6.04
N GLN A 90 -20.73 4.51 -6.02
CA GLN A 90 -21.58 4.53 -7.22
C GLN A 90 -21.25 5.74 -8.11
N ASN A 91 -21.13 6.93 -7.53
CA ASN A 91 -20.73 8.13 -8.27
C ASN A 91 -19.27 8.06 -8.74
N CYS A 92 -18.40 7.33 -8.03
CA CYS A 92 -17.02 7.11 -8.44
C CYS A 92 -16.93 6.17 -9.64
N ASP A 93 -17.78 5.14 -9.69
CA ASP A 93 -17.87 4.24 -10.85
C ASP A 93 -18.32 5.02 -12.09
N ALA A 94 -19.34 5.88 -11.95
CA ALA A 94 -19.74 6.81 -13.01
C ALA A 94 -18.62 7.79 -13.41
N LEU A 95 -17.82 8.27 -12.45
CA LEU A 95 -16.67 9.12 -12.71
C LEU A 95 -15.61 8.41 -13.56
N ARG A 96 -15.30 7.14 -13.27
CA ARG A 96 -14.31 6.34 -13.98
C ARG A 96 -14.65 6.12 -15.45
N GLU A 97 -15.94 6.03 -15.78
CA GLU A 97 -16.39 5.93 -17.17
C GLU A 97 -16.13 7.20 -17.98
N ILE A 98 -16.21 8.38 -17.34
CA ILE A 98 -16.00 9.68 -18.00
C ILE A 98 -14.53 10.08 -18.00
N PHE A 99 -13.80 9.76 -16.94
CA PHE A 99 -12.42 10.18 -16.72
C PHE A 99 -11.51 8.96 -16.51
N PRO A 100 -11.03 8.31 -17.58
CA PRO A 100 -10.27 7.05 -17.49
C PRO A 100 -9.00 7.11 -16.64
N TYR A 101 -8.41 8.30 -16.43
CA TYR A 101 -7.26 8.47 -15.54
C TYR A 101 -7.58 8.23 -14.06
N THR A 102 -8.87 8.14 -13.69
CA THR A 102 -9.34 7.75 -12.36
C THR A 102 -9.49 6.22 -12.21
N ILE A 103 -9.21 5.43 -13.26
CA ILE A 103 -9.13 3.97 -13.20
C ILE A 103 -7.69 3.58 -12.84
N PRO A 104 -7.47 2.66 -11.88
CA PRO A 104 -6.12 2.17 -11.57
C PRO A 104 -5.53 1.43 -12.77
N LYS A 105 -4.21 1.49 -12.92
CA LYS A 105 -3.47 0.73 -13.93
C LYS A 105 -2.27 0.02 -13.30
N ASN A 106 -1.86 -1.08 -13.93
CA ASN A 106 -0.62 -1.75 -13.56
C ASN A 106 0.61 -0.85 -13.80
N HIS A 107 1.71 -1.22 -13.17
CA HIS A 107 2.96 -0.48 -13.12
C HIS A 107 4.13 -1.26 -13.73
N ARG A 108 3.87 -2.34 -14.47
CA ARG A 108 4.90 -3.11 -15.14
C ARG A 108 5.79 -2.21 -16.01
N GLY A 109 7.11 -2.36 -15.86
CA GLY A 109 8.11 -1.53 -16.54
C GLY A 109 8.41 -0.19 -15.87
N LEU A 110 7.69 0.20 -14.80
CA LEU A 110 7.99 1.42 -14.04
C LEU A 110 9.03 1.13 -12.95
N PRO A 111 10.16 1.86 -12.94
CA PRO A 111 11.31 1.51 -12.10
C PRO A 111 11.04 1.75 -10.62
N ILE A 112 10.42 2.88 -10.25
CA ILE A 112 10.13 3.23 -8.86
C ILE A 112 8.62 3.24 -8.64
N THR A 113 8.14 2.40 -7.72
CA THR A 113 6.74 2.41 -7.26
C THR A 113 6.68 2.56 -5.75
N ILE A 114 5.76 3.40 -5.26
CA ILE A 114 5.55 3.54 -3.81
C ILE A 114 4.11 3.22 -3.46
N GLY A 115 3.96 2.27 -2.54
CA GLY A 115 2.75 1.94 -1.82
C GLY A 115 2.38 3.03 -0.83
N LEU A 116 1.23 3.66 -1.03
CA LEU A 116 0.78 4.84 -0.27
C LEU A 116 -0.51 4.50 0.48
N GLY A 117 -0.45 3.44 1.29
CA GLY A 117 -1.60 2.92 2.01
C GLY A 117 -2.26 3.95 2.92
N ASP A 118 -3.58 4.00 2.86
CA ASP A 118 -4.39 5.00 3.55
C ASP A 118 -5.53 4.31 4.29
N ARG A 119 -5.37 4.18 5.61
CA ARG A 119 -6.36 3.56 6.51
C ARG A 119 -7.60 4.41 6.71
N LEU A 120 -7.55 5.70 6.40
CA LEU A 120 -8.62 6.67 6.65
C LEU A 120 -9.41 7.05 5.38
N GLY A 121 -8.82 6.90 4.19
CA GLY A 121 -9.40 7.33 2.92
C GLY A 121 -9.33 8.86 2.71
N LEU A 122 -8.39 9.53 3.39
CA LEU A 122 -8.25 10.99 3.40
C LEU A 122 -6.85 11.50 2.99
N ALA A 123 -5.86 10.62 2.86
CA ALA A 123 -4.45 10.96 2.68
C ALA A 123 -4.04 11.08 1.20
N SER A 124 -4.72 10.39 0.28
CA SER A 124 -4.27 10.28 -1.12
C SER A 124 -4.09 11.63 -1.84
N SER A 125 -4.87 12.68 -1.50
CA SER A 125 -4.64 14.02 -2.06
C SER A 125 -3.29 14.60 -1.63
N GLY A 126 -2.89 14.38 -0.38
CA GLY A 126 -1.56 14.77 0.12
C GLY A 126 -0.45 13.93 -0.53
N HIS A 127 -0.68 12.62 -0.68
CA HIS A 127 0.24 11.73 -1.39
C HIS A 127 0.50 12.17 -2.83
N ILE A 128 -0.54 12.55 -3.57
CA ILE A 128 -0.41 13.06 -4.93
C ILE A 128 0.45 14.33 -4.97
N ARG A 129 0.20 15.28 -4.06
CA ARG A 129 1.00 16.53 -4.02
C ARG A 129 2.48 16.27 -3.75
N LEU A 130 2.80 15.24 -2.97
CA LEU A 130 4.18 14.81 -2.71
C LEU A 130 4.84 14.23 -3.97
N ILE A 131 4.14 13.37 -4.72
CA ILE A 131 4.74 12.57 -5.78
C ILE A 131 4.60 13.16 -7.18
N LYS A 132 3.70 14.13 -7.41
CA LYS A 132 3.27 14.54 -8.76
C LYS A 132 4.41 14.99 -9.68
N ASP A 133 5.49 15.53 -9.11
CA ASP A 133 6.64 16.07 -9.85
C ASP A 133 7.87 15.16 -9.76
N LEU A 134 7.71 13.96 -9.19
CA LEU A 134 8.77 12.96 -9.04
C LEU A 134 8.62 11.83 -10.07
N PRO A 135 9.73 11.14 -10.44
CA PRO A 135 9.69 9.97 -11.34
C PRO A 135 9.23 8.70 -10.61
N VAL A 136 8.13 8.79 -9.87
CA VAL A 136 7.59 7.72 -9.02
C VAL A 136 6.17 7.42 -9.43
N PHE A 137 5.84 6.14 -9.56
CA PHE A 137 4.47 5.71 -9.80
C PHE A 137 3.75 5.38 -8.48
N PRO A 138 2.63 6.04 -8.16
CA PRO A 138 1.96 5.87 -6.88
C PRO A 138 0.98 4.70 -6.91
N ILE A 139 1.05 3.83 -5.90
CA ILE A 139 -0.01 2.86 -5.60
C ILE A 139 -0.87 3.49 -4.49
N LEU A 140 -1.89 4.25 -4.90
CA LEU A 140 -2.70 5.08 -3.98
C LEU A 140 -3.76 4.27 -3.22
N ALA A 141 -4.24 3.17 -3.81
CA ALA A 141 -5.21 2.29 -3.18
C ALA A 141 -4.49 1.03 -2.69
N GLN A 142 -4.03 1.03 -1.44
CA GLN A 142 -3.36 -0.12 -0.84
C GLN A 142 -3.87 -0.32 0.59
N GLN A 143 -4.42 -1.50 0.86
CA GLN A 143 -4.72 -1.99 2.21
C GLN A 143 -4.66 -3.52 2.24
N SER A 144 -4.22 -4.05 3.37
CA SER A 144 -4.32 -5.48 3.67
C SER A 144 -5.72 -5.88 4.16
N ILE A 145 -6.09 -7.16 4.02
CA ILE A 145 -7.34 -7.71 4.59
C ILE A 145 -7.41 -7.43 6.10
N ARG A 146 -6.28 -7.59 6.80
CA ARG A 146 -6.13 -7.22 8.23
C ARG A 146 -6.55 -5.77 8.49
N GLU A 147 -6.07 -4.83 7.67
CA GLU A 147 -6.43 -3.41 7.81
C GLU A 147 -7.88 -3.12 7.46
N LEU A 148 -8.44 -3.78 6.44
CA LEU A 148 -9.88 -3.66 6.12
C LEU A 148 -10.74 -4.09 7.31
N ASN A 149 -10.46 -5.26 7.87
CA ASN A 149 -11.19 -5.80 9.02
C ASN A 149 -11.06 -4.89 10.25
N LEU A 150 -9.84 -4.42 10.55
CA LEU A 150 -9.58 -3.55 11.71
C LEU A 150 -10.17 -2.14 11.55
N THR A 151 -10.29 -1.63 10.32
CA THR A 151 -10.90 -0.32 10.06
C THR A 151 -12.40 -0.39 9.76
N GLY A 152 -12.95 -1.59 9.52
CA GLY A 152 -14.33 -1.78 9.06
C GLY A 152 -14.57 -1.20 7.66
N ARG A 153 -13.53 -1.09 6.85
CA ARG A 153 -13.59 -0.61 5.46
C ARG A 153 -13.56 -1.76 4.47
N THR A 154 -13.87 -1.46 3.22
CA THR A 154 -13.91 -2.40 2.12
C THR A 154 -13.02 -1.94 0.96
N TYR A 155 -12.58 -2.88 0.12
CA TYR A 155 -11.78 -2.55 -1.07
C TYR A 155 -12.42 -1.52 -2.02
N PRO A 156 -13.73 -1.57 -2.32
CA PRO A 156 -14.39 -0.53 -3.10
C PRO A 156 -14.24 0.88 -2.50
N GLU A 157 -14.30 1.03 -1.17
CA GLU A 157 -14.09 2.32 -0.50
C GLU A 157 -12.65 2.82 -0.61
N VAL A 158 -11.67 1.91 -0.50
CA VAL A 158 -10.25 2.23 -0.69
C VAL A 158 -9.99 2.73 -2.11
N LEU A 159 -10.49 2.00 -3.11
CA LEU A 159 -10.31 2.38 -4.50
C LEU A 159 -11.06 3.67 -4.85
N ALA A 160 -12.28 3.85 -4.34
CA ALA A 160 -13.05 5.08 -4.52
C ALA A 160 -12.33 6.29 -3.91
N ALA A 161 -11.78 6.18 -2.70
CA ALA A 161 -11.03 7.26 -2.05
C ALA A 161 -9.81 7.71 -2.90
N ALA A 162 -9.04 6.75 -3.41
CA ALA A 162 -7.91 7.05 -4.32
C ALA A 162 -8.38 7.71 -5.62
N SER A 163 -9.44 7.20 -6.24
CA SER A 163 -9.99 7.73 -7.49
C SER A 163 -10.52 9.16 -7.33
N TRP A 164 -11.21 9.45 -6.21
CA TRP A 164 -11.67 10.80 -5.87
C TRP A 164 -10.51 11.76 -5.62
N ALA A 165 -9.43 11.30 -4.95
CA ALA A 165 -8.24 12.14 -4.75
C ALA A 165 -7.54 12.45 -6.08
N VAL A 166 -7.43 11.47 -6.97
CA VAL A 166 -6.88 11.63 -8.32
C VAL A 166 -7.66 12.67 -9.11
N PHE A 167 -8.99 12.60 -9.06
CA PHE A 167 -9.85 13.60 -9.69
C PHE A 167 -9.72 14.98 -9.03
N GLN A 168 -9.72 15.05 -7.69
CA GLN A 168 -9.61 16.30 -6.93
C GLN A 168 -8.33 17.08 -7.26
N GLU A 169 -7.21 16.37 -7.38
CA GLU A 169 -5.89 16.95 -7.62
C GLU A 169 -5.56 17.06 -9.13
N GLY A 170 -6.50 16.71 -10.01
CA GLY A 170 -6.27 16.74 -11.46
C GLY A 170 -5.10 15.86 -11.92
N TYR A 171 -4.81 14.77 -11.21
CA TYR A 171 -3.63 13.95 -11.43
C TYR A 171 -3.85 12.92 -12.53
N THR A 172 -3.37 13.20 -13.75
CA THR A 172 -3.66 12.36 -14.92
C THR A 172 -2.57 11.35 -15.29
N LYS A 173 -1.46 11.30 -14.54
CA LYS A 173 -0.31 10.39 -14.81
C LYS A 173 -0.62 8.92 -14.50
N GLY A 174 -1.72 8.67 -13.78
CA GLY A 174 -2.25 7.35 -13.40
C GLY A 174 -1.67 6.81 -12.10
N PHE A 175 -2.36 5.86 -11.49
CA PHE A 175 -2.05 5.28 -10.18
C PHE A 175 -2.35 3.78 -10.18
N GLY A 176 -1.81 3.03 -9.21
CA GLY A 176 -2.10 1.61 -9.00
C GLY A 176 -3.00 1.33 -7.79
N ALA A 177 -3.57 0.13 -7.77
CA ALA A 177 -4.34 -0.40 -6.65
C ALA A 177 -3.82 -1.80 -6.28
N ASP A 178 -3.35 -1.97 -5.04
CA ASP A 178 -2.73 -3.18 -4.50
C ASP A 178 -3.61 -3.86 -3.43
N GLY A 179 -4.00 -5.09 -3.72
CA GLY A 179 -4.60 -6.00 -2.75
C GLY A 179 -3.45 -6.57 -1.92
N ASP A 180 -3.18 -5.93 -0.79
CA ASP A 180 -1.97 -6.19 0.00
C ASP A 180 -2.16 -7.41 0.92
N HIS A 181 -1.10 -8.19 1.13
CA HIS A 181 -1.10 -9.38 2.00
C HIS A 181 -2.34 -10.30 1.86
N LEU A 182 -2.73 -10.65 0.62
CA LEU A 182 -3.80 -11.63 0.37
C LEU A 182 -3.23 -13.03 0.60
N LYS A 183 -4.02 -13.92 1.20
CA LYS A 183 -3.60 -15.28 1.55
C LYS A 183 -4.38 -16.32 0.79
N THR A 184 -5.68 -16.11 0.56
CA THR A 184 -6.55 -17.11 -0.05
C THR A 184 -6.96 -16.79 -1.49
N ALA A 185 -7.40 -17.82 -2.21
CA ALA A 185 -7.97 -17.68 -3.55
C ALA A 185 -9.19 -16.73 -3.58
N GLU A 186 -10.02 -16.78 -2.54
CA GLU A 186 -11.21 -15.92 -2.39
C GLU A 186 -10.82 -14.45 -2.19
N GLU A 187 -9.79 -14.19 -1.38
CA GLU A 187 -9.28 -12.85 -1.16
C GLU A 187 -8.69 -12.25 -2.44
N VAL A 188 -7.91 -13.05 -3.19
CA VAL A 188 -7.39 -12.67 -4.51
C VAL A 188 -8.52 -12.38 -5.49
N LYS A 189 -9.52 -13.27 -5.56
CA LYS A 189 -10.67 -13.08 -6.44
C LYS A 189 -11.43 -11.80 -6.09
N MET A 190 -11.64 -11.54 -4.80
CA MET A 190 -12.29 -10.32 -4.32
C MET A 190 -11.54 -9.05 -4.76
N ALA A 191 -10.22 -9.00 -4.60
CA ALA A 191 -9.42 -7.86 -5.05
C ALA A 191 -9.51 -7.67 -6.57
N LEU A 192 -9.37 -8.75 -7.34
CA LEU A 192 -9.50 -8.74 -8.80
C LEU A 192 -10.86 -8.22 -9.24
N ASP A 193 -11.95 -8.74 -8.68
CA ASP A 193 -13.33 -8.33 -8.96
C ASP A 193 -13.56 -6.84 -8.63
N CYS A 194 -12.90 -6.32 -7.58
CA CYS A 194 -12.96 -4.90 -7.19
C CYS A 194 -12.15 -3.97 -8.10
N GLY A 195 -11.46 -4.48 -9.12
CA GLY A 195 -10.72 -3.65 -10.05
C GLY A 195 -9.24 -3.47 -9.73
N TYR A 196 -8.70 -4.13 -8.71
CA TYR A 196 -7.30 -4.01 -8.31
C TYR A 196 -6.35 -4.45 -9.42
N THR A 197 -5.19 -3.79 -9.50
CA THR A 197 -4.22 -3.96 -10.59
C THR A 197 -2.90 -4.54 -10.14
N MET A 198 -2.69 -4.64 -8.83
CA MET A 198 -1.59 -5.31 -8.18
C MET A 198 -2.16 -6.28 -7.14
N ILE A 199 -1.59 -7.47 -7.08
CA ILE A 199 -1.94 -8.52 -6.13
C ILE A 199 -0.68 -8.92 -5.40
N THR A 200 -0.68 -8.74 -4.08
CA THR A 200 0.38 -9.17 -3.18
C THR A 200 -0.05 -10.44 -2.47
N LEU A 201 0.50 -11.58 -2.89
CA LEU A 201 0.22 -12.86 -2.28
C LEU A 201 1.20 -13.11 -1.12
N ASP A 202 0.67 -13.17 0.09
CA ASP A 202 1.38 -13.54 1.30
C ASP A 202 1.32 -15.06 1.50
N CYS A 203 2.47 -15.71 1.32
CA CYS A 203 2.60 -17.15 1.45
C CYS A 203 3.20 -17.59 2.79
N SER A 204 3.30 -16.69 3.77
CA SER A 204 3.93 -16.96 5.07
C SER A 204 3.31 -18.15 5.82
N GLU A 205 2.01 -18.39 5.68
CA GLU A 205 1.31 -19.54 6.30
C GLU A 205 1.68 -20.89 5.67
N HIS A 206 2.19 -20.88 4.44
CA HIS A 206 2.67 -22.07 3.74
C HIS A 206 4.18 -22.30 3.92
N ILE A 207 4.87 -21.40 4.62
CA ILE A 207 6.28 -21.52 4.95
C ILE A 207 6.44 -22.36 6.22
N ASP A 208 7.21 -23.44 6.15
CA ASP A 208 7.49 -24.29 7.31
C ASP A 208 8.54 -23.64 8.21
N ASN A 209 8.09 -22.73 9.08
CA ASN A 209 8.93 -22.07 10.05
C ASN A 209 9.56 -23.04 11.06
N GLN A 210 8.96 -24.23 11.29
CA GLN A 210 9.56 -25.23 12.18
C GLN A 210 10.77 -25.88 11.53
N ALA A 211 10.71 -26.14 10.21
CA ALA A 211 11.85 -26.65 9.44
C ALA A 211 13.07 -25.72 9.52
N ALA A 212 12.86 -24.41 9.71
CA ALA A 212 13.96 -23.46 9.88
C ALA A 212 14.76 -23.66 11.18
N ALA A 213 14.18 -24.29 12.21
CA ALA A 213 14.78 -24.50 13.52
C ALA A 213 15.24 -25.95 13.78
N LEU A 214 15.03 -26.86 12.82
CA LEU A 214 15.43 -28.26 12.94
C LEU A 214 16.95 -28.45 12.87
N SER A 215 17.44 -29.53 13.47
CA SER A 215 18.81 -30.01 13.29
C SER A 215 19.03 -30.57 11.88
N GLU A 216 20.29 -30.64 11.44
CA GLU A 216 20.64 -31.20 10.12
C GLU A 216 20.13 -32.64 9.93
N THR A 217 20.17 -33.46 10.99
CA THR A 217 19.67 -34.84 10.96
C THR A 217 18.17 -34.88 10.70
N GLU A 218 17.39 -34.07 11.42
CA GLU A 218 15.93 -33.99 11.26
C GLU A 218 15.54 -33.41 9.88
N ILE A 219 16.30 -32.44 9.38
CA ILE A 219 16.14 -31.88 8.03
C ILE A 219 16.34 -32.99 6.99
N ASN A 220 17.42 -33.76 7.09
CA ASN A 220 17.67 -34.84 6.14
C ASN A 220 16.58 -35.92 6.22
N GLU A 221 16.17 -36.33 7.42
CA GLU A 221 15.08 -37.32 7.60
C GLU A 221 13.77 -36.86 6.95
N ARG A 222 13.34 -35.63 7.21
CA ARG A 222 12.13 -35.06 6.59
C ARG A 222 12.29 -34.90 5.09
N TYR A 223 13.46 -34.48 4.63
CA TYR A 223 13.75 -34.34 3.21
C TYR A 223 13.64 -35.69 2.50
N GLN A 224 14.19 -36.78 3.05
CA GLN A 224 14.09 -38.12 2.45
C GLN A 224 12.66 -38.64 2.32
N GLN A 225 11.71 -38.12 3.10
CA GLN A 225 10.28 -38.46 2.98
C GLN A 225 9.62 -37.83 1.74
N LEU A 226 10.26 -36.86 1.09
CA LEU A 226 9.78 -36.29 -0.17
C LEU A 226 9.84 -37.34 -1.30
N PRO A 227 8.90 -37.28 -2.27
CA PRO A 227 8.89 -38.19 -3.41
C PRO A 227 10.25 -38.22 -4.13
N PRO A 228 10.79 -39.41 -4.49
CA PRO A 228 12.12 -39.52 -5.11
C PRO A 228 12.27 -38.66 -6.37
N ALA A 229 11.25 -38.59 -7.23
CA ALA A 229 11.29 -37.77 -8.43
C ALA A 229 11.43 -36.26 -8.15
N VAL A 230 10.75 -35.77 -7.10
CA VAL A 230 10.86 -34.37 -6.67
C VAL A 230 12.28 -34.09 -6.20
N ARG A 231 12.84 -34.96 -5.35
CA ARG A 231 14.21 -34.84 -4.86
C ARG A 231 15.22 -34.85 -5.99
N SER A 232 15.18 -35.84 -6.86
CA SER A 232 16.12 -35.96 -7.98
C SER A 232 16.10 -34.75 -8.91
N ASN A 233 14.91 -34.19 -9.20
CA ASN A 233 14.81 -32.98 -10.03
C ASN A 233 15.43 -31.76 -9.36
N LEU A 234 15.12 -31.52 -8.08
CA LEU A 234 15.65 -30.37 -7.34
C LEU A 234 17.16 -30.51 -7.09
N GLU A 235 17.63 -31.71 -6.73
CA GLU A 235 19.06 -32.00 -6.54
C GLU A 235 19.83 -31.77 -7.84
N ALA A 236 19.32 -32.28 -8.97
CA ALA A 236 19.94 -32.07 -10.27
C ALA A 236 19.97 -30.58 -10.66
N LYS A 237 19.05 -29.76 -10.16
CA LYS A 237 19.01 -28.32 -10.44
C LYS A 237 19.91 -27.50 -9.52
N TYR A 238 20.00 -27.83 -8.23
CA TYR A 238 20.62 -26.98 -7.22
C TYR A 238 21.77 -27.62 -6.43
N LEU A 239 21.66 -28.89 -6.03
CA LEU A 239 22.58 -29.48 -5.04
C LEU A 239 24.03 -29.47 -5.52
N GLY A 240 24.91 -28.89 -4.69
CA GLY A 240 26.35 -28.78 -4.97
C GLY A 240 26.69 -27.77 -6.07
N LYS A 241 25.71 -27.03 -6.59
CA LYS A 241 25.95 -26.01 -7.62
C LYS A 241 26.23 -24.65 -7.02
N THR A 242 27.03 -23.90 -7.77
CA THR A 242 27.25 -22.48 -7.54
C THR A 242 26.63 -21.68 -8.69
N ILE A 243 25.75 -20.74 -8.34
CA ILE A 243 25.14 -19.80 -9.28
C ILE A 243 25.88 -18.48 -9.18
N ASP A 244 26.40 -17.97 -10.30
CA ASP A 244 27.07 -16.68 -10.38
C ASP A 244 26.14 -15.59 -10.95
N LEU A 245 25.88 -14.56 -10.14
CA LEU A 245 25.01 -13.42 -10.42
C LEU A 245 25.81 -12.12 -10.54
N LYS A 246 26.92 -12.15 -11.29
CA LYS A 246 27.77 -10.98 -11.59
C LYS A 246 28.20 -10.23 -10.33
N GLY A 247 29.05 -10.87 -9.55
CA GLY A 247 29.62 -10.30 -8.32
C GLY A 247 28.95 -10.77 -7.03
N VAL A 248 28.03 -11.73 -7.13
CA VAL A 248 27.43 -12.48 -6.02
C VAL A 248 27.39 -13.94 -6.45
N SER A 249 27.96 -14.84 -5.64
CA SER A 249 27.93 -16.28 -5.90
C SER A 249 27.13 -17.00 -4.81
N LEU A 250 26.14 -17.78 -5.21
CA LEU A 250 25.25 -18.52 -4.33
C LEU A 250 25.58 -20.00 -4.43
N THR A 251 25.89 -20.67 -3.31
CA THR A 251 26.26 -22.10 -3.32
C THR A 251 25.28 -22.91 -2.49
N PHE A 252 24.68 -23.91 -3.11
CA PHE A 252 23.69 -24.78 -2.46
C PHE A 252 24.39 -26.03 -1.92
N ASN A 253 24.93 -25.94 -0.70
CA ASN A 253 25.41 -27.14 0.01
C ASN A 253 24.22 -28.03 0.40
N GLN A 254 24.51 -29.26 0.82
CA GLN A 254 23.48 -30.25 1.10
C GLN A 254 22.51 -29.84 2.20
N ALA A 255 23.02 -29.35 3.35
CA ALA A 255 22.20 -29.00 4.49
C ALA A 255 21.28 -27.82 4.18
N ASP A 256 21.84 -26.74 3.61
CA ASP A 256 21.08 -25.54 3.27
C ASP A 256 20.05 -25.80 2.18
N PHE A 257 20.42 -26.57 1.14
CA PHE A 257 19.50 -26.93 0.07
C PHE A 257 18.29 -27.71 0.60
N GLN A 258 18.51 -28.77 1.38
CA GLN A 258 17.41 -29.56 1.95
C GLN A 258 16.50 -28.71 2.83
N LYS A 259 17.09 -27.83 3.64
CA LYS A 259 16.36 -26.87 4.48
C LYS A 259 15.49 -25.94 3.64
N ILE A 260 16.05 -25.31 2.60
CA ILE A 260 15.34 -24.41 1.69
C ILE A 260 14.14 -25.13 1.05
N VAL A 261 14.34 -26.36 0.56
CA VAL A 261 13.25 -27.14 -0.04
C VAL A 261 12.12 -27.38 0.96
N LEU A 262 12.44 -27.80 2.19
CA LEU A 262 11.42 -28.06 3.21
C LEU A 262 10.67 -26.79 3.64
N VAL A 263 11.38 -25.66 3.75
CA VAL A 263 10.82 -24.38 4.19
C VAL A 263 9.88 -23.79 3.12
N TYR A 264 10.26 -23.80 1.84
CA TYR A 264 9.60 -23.00 0.82
C TYR A 264 8.76 -23.78 -0.21
N ARG A 265 8.96 -25.09 -0.38
CA ARG A 265 8.28 -25.85 -1.46
C ARG A 265 6.76 -25.73 -1.41
N LYS A 266 6.14 -25.81 -0.24
CA LYS A 266 4.67 -25.68 -0.09
C LYS A 266 4.17 -24.29 -0.49
N ALA A 267 4.91 -23.24 -0.12
CA ALA A 267 4.59 -21.87 -0.52
C ALA A 267 4.71 -21.67 -2.04
N ILE A 268 5.72 -22.28 -2.67
CA ILE A 268 5.91 -22.25 -4.12
C ILE A 268 4.76 -23.00 -4.83
N ASP A 269 4.46 -24.24 -4.43
CA ASP A 269 3.38 -25.05 -5.00
C ASP A 269 2.04 -24.28 -4.94
N TYR A 270 1.72 -23.71 -3.77
CA TYR A 270 0.51 -22.90 -3.58
C TYR A 270 0.47 -21.65 -4.48
N THR A 271 1.59 -20.95 -4.59
CA THR A 271 1.72 -19.74 -5.43
C THR A 271 1.48 -20.06 -6.89
N ILE A 272 2.07 -21.16 -7.38
CA ILE A 272 1.92 -21.62 -8.77
C ILE A 272 0.46 -21.96 -9.06
N ASP A 273 -0.18 -22.72 -8.18
CA ASP A 273 -1.58 -23.11 -8.33
C ASP A 273 -2.51 -21.89 -8.36
N LEU A 274 -2.35 -20.97 -7.41
CA LEU A 274 -3.17 -19.76 -7.35
C LEU A 274 -2.96 -18.87 -8.59
N TYR A 275 -1.72 -18.63 -8.97
CA TYR A 275 -1.40 -17.77 -10.10
C TYR A 275 -1.97 -18.32 -11.40
N ASN A 276 -1.81 -19.62 -11.66
CA ASN A 276 -2.31 -20.26 -12.87
C ASN A 276 -3.84 -20.21 -12.96
N ASN A 277 -4.52 -20.38 -11.83
CA ASN A 277 -5.98 -20.45 -11.78
C ASN A 277 -6.65 -19.06 -11.78
N LEU A 278 -6.03 -18.03 -11.21
CA LEU A 278 -6.69 -16.73 -11.00
C LEU A 278 -6.04 -15.54 -11.73
N ILE A 279 -4.72 -15.56 -11.95
CA ILE A 279 -3.97 -14.38 -12.38
C ILE A 279 -3.53 -14.49 -13.85
N LYS A 280 -2.94 -15.62 -14.25
CA LYS A 280 -2.26 -15.79 -15.54
C LYS A 280 -3.11 -15.41 -16.75
N ASN A 281 -4.39 -15.81 -16.72
CA ASN A 281 -5.33 -15.59 -17.81
C ASN A 281 -6.40 -14.54 -17.46
N TYR A 282 -6.15 -13.70 -16.44
CA TYR A 282 -7.08 -12.66 -16.07
C TYR A 282 -7.22 -11.64 -17.20
N SER A 283 -8.44 -11.13 -17.42
CA SER A 283 -8.78 -10.28 -18.57
C SER A 283 -8.00 -8.96 -18.63
N ARG A 284 -7.42 -8.54 -17.51
CA ARG A 284 -6.60 -7.34 -17.35
C ARG A 284 -5.20 -7.76 -16.91
N LYS A 285 -4.20 -6.99 -17.30
CA LYS A 285 -2.82 -7.15 -16.82
C LYS A 285 -2.75 -6.82 -15.33
N ILE A 286 -2.24 -7.76 -14.54
CA ILE A 286 -2.06 -7.67 -13.09
C ILE A 286 -0.57 -7.67 -12.76
N ASP A 287 -0.13 -6.74 -11.91
CA ASP A 287 1.17 -6.82 -11.27
C ASP A 287 1.10 -7.87 -10.16
N PHE A 288 1.84 -8.96 -10.31
CA PHE A 288 1.90 -10.00 -9.28
C PHE A 288 3.12 -9.81 -8.40
N GLU A 289 2.89 -9.69 -7.10
CA GLU A 289 3.92 -9.68 -6.07
C GLU A 289 3.79 -10.91 -5.20
N MET A 290 4.93 -11.58 -4.97
CA MET A 290 5.01 -12.63 -3.94
C MET A 290 5.68 -12.06 -2.69
N SER A 291 5.03 -12.27 -1.54
CA SER A 291 5.53 -11.85 -0.24
C SER A 291 5.91 -13.06 0.62
N ILE A 292 7.13 -13.01 1.17
CA ILE A 292 7.68 -13.94 2.15
C ILE A 292 8.37 -13.18 3.30
N ASP A 293 7.90 -11.96 3.58
CA ASP A 293 8.45 -11.05 4.60
C ASP A 293 7.96 -11.36 6.03
N GLU A 294 6.75 -11.90 6.19
CA GLU A 294 6.15 -12.29 7.47
C GLU A 294 6.61 -13.68 7.98
N THR A 295 7.87 -14.07 7.73
CA THR A 295 8.47 -15.32 8.25
C THR A 295 9.19 -15.11 9.58
N LEU A 296 9.53 -16.16 10.35
CA LEU A 296 10.34 -15.99 11.57
C LEU A 296 11.82 -15.73 11.28
N THR A 297 12.34 -16.36 10.22
CA THR A 297 13.76 -16.29 9.83
C THR A 297 13.92 -15.43 8.58
N SER A 298 15.00 -14.64 8.54
CA SER A 298 15.33 -13.86 7.35
C SER A 298 15.49 -14.77 6.14
N THR A 299 15.06 -14.28 4.98
CA THR A 299 15.17 -14.98 3.71
C THR A 299 16.64 -14.91 3.26
N SER A 300 17.35 -16.04 3.25
CA SER A 300 18.72 -16.05 2.70
C SER A 300 18.71 -15.75 1.20
N PRO A 301 19.80 -15.23 0.61
CA PRO A 301 19.92 -15.07 -0.83
C PRO A 301 19.67 -16.37 -1.62
N GLU A 302 20.14 -17.52 -1.13
CA GLU A 302 19.90 -18.84 -1.73
C GLU A 302 18.40 -19.19 -1.71
N SER A 303 17.73 -18.92 -0.59
CA SER A 303 16.28 -19.13 -0.44
C SER A 303 15.50 -18.27 -1.43
N HIS A 304 15.86 -16.99 -1.55
CA HIS A 304 15.24 -16.07 -2.51
C HIS A 304 15.47 -16.55 -3.95
N TYR A 305 16.70 -16.93 -4.31
CA TYR A 305 16.99 -17.44 -5.65
C TYR A 305 16.18 -18.71 -5.96
N PHE A 306 16.14 -19.66 -5.02
CA PHE A 306 15.37 -20.90 -5.16
C PHE A 306 13.89 -20.63 -5.42
N VAL A 307 13.26 -19.79 -4.58
CA VAL A 307 11.84 -19.41 -4.73
C VAL A 307 11.60 -18.76 -6.10
N ALA A 308 12.39 -17.76 -6.46
CA ALA A 308 12.22 -17.05 -7.73
C ALA A 308 12.40 -17.98 -8.94
N ALA A 309 13.44 -18.82 -8.93
CA ALA A 309 13.74 -19.75 -10.01
C ALA A 309 12.63 -20.78 -10.23
N GLU A 310 12.06 -21.35 -9.17
CA GLU A 310 10.97 -22.33 -9.31
C GLU A 310 9.69 -21.70 -9.86
N LEU A 311 9.35 -20.48 -9.43
CA LEU A 311 8.17 -19.77 -9.92
C LEU A 311 8.31 -19.37 -11.39
N ILE A 312 9.49 -18.89 -11.78
CA ILE A 312 9.75 -18.47 -13.16
C ILE A 312 9.80 -19.68 -14.09
N ASP A 313 10.39 -20.81 -13.67
CA ASP A 313 10.36 -22.06 -14.43
C ASP A 313 8.94 -22.61 -14.59
N ALA A 314 8.05 -22.38 -13.60
CA ALA A 314 6.63 -22.67 -13.70
C ALA A 314 5.85 -21.66 -14.59
N GLY A 315 6.53 -20.65 -15.13
CA GLY A 315 5.98 -19.69 -16.08
C GLY A 315 5.19 -18.55 -15.44
N LEU A 316 5.51 -18.17 -14.20
CA LEU A 316 4.93 -17.01 -13.54
C LEU A 316 5.62 -15.72 -14.00
N GLU A 317 4.81 -14.68 -14.29
CA GLU A 317 5.33 -13.34 -14.52
C GLU A 317 5.31 -12.52 -13.22
N ILE A 318 6.41 -12.58 -12.47
CA ILE A 318 6.58 -11.85 -11.21
C ILE A 318 6.92 -10.38 -11.51
N THR A 319 6.22 -9.46 -10.87
CA THR A 319 6.51 -8.02 -10.98
C THR A 319 7.42 -7.55 -9.84
N SER A 320 7.22 -8.10 -8.64
CA SER A 320 8.09 -7.90 -7.49
C SER A 320 8.08 -9.09 -6.53
N LEU A 321 9.12 -9.17 -5.69
CA LEU A 321 9.21 -10.13 -4.60
C LEU A 321 9.65 -9.39 -3.33
N ALA A 322 8.95 -9.65 -2.22
CA ALA A 322 9.23 -9.08 -0.90
C ALA A 322 9.84 -10.14 0.03
N PRO A 323 11.18 -10.20 0.17
CA PRO A 323 11.83 -11.08 1.13
C PRO A 323 11.80 -10.49 2.56
N ARG A 324 12.01 -11.35 3.57
CA ARG A 324 12.33 -10.90 4.92
C ARG A 324 13.84 -10.59 5.01
N PHE A 325 14.20 -9.32 5.02
CA PHE A 325 15.61 -8.92 5.19
C PHE A 325 16.16 -9.26 6.58
N CYS A 326 17.49 -9.29 6.72
CA CYS A 326 18.14 -9.32 8.03
C CYS A 326 17.76 -8.09 8.89
N GLY A 327 18.05 -8.19 10.19
CA GLY A 327 17.61 -7.18 11.17
C GLY A 327 16.08 -7.18 11.30
N GLU A 328 15.53 -6.03 11.70
CA GLU A 328 14.10 -5.90 11.94
C GLU A 328 13.51 -4.66 11.27
N PHE A 329 12.40 -4.88 10.57
CA PHE A 329 11.60 -3.86 9.90
C PHE A 329 10.29 -3.63 10.66
N GLN A 330 10.40 -3.23 11.93
CA GLN A 330 9.22 -3.02 12.75
C GLN A 330 8.38 -1.81 12.30
N LYS A 331 7.09 -1.83 12.63
CA LYS A 331 6.16 -0.76 12.26
C LYS A 331 6.49 0.53 13.02
N GLY A 332 6.45 1.67 12.32
CA GLY A 332 6.54 3.00 12.90
C GLY A 332 7.92 3.50 13.32
N ILE A 333 8.99 2.71 13.19
CA ILE A 333 10.35 3.06 13.64
C ILE A 333 11.40 2.77 12.56
N ASP A 334 12.63 3.23 12.77
CA ASP A 334 13.75 2.96 11.86
C ASP A 334 14.22 1.49 11.93
N TYR A 335 15.12 1.12 11.02
CA TYR A 335 15.73 -0.21 10.94
C TYR A 335 16.54 -0.53 12.21
N ILE A 336 16.36 -1.75 12.72
CA ILE A 336 17.15 -2.29 13.83
C ILE A 336 18.04 -3.41 13.30
N GLY A 337 19.37 -3.21 13.35
CA GLY A 337 20.35 -4.23 12.95
C GLY A 337 21.65 -3.63 12.43
N ASP A 338 22.54 -4.49 11.93
CA ASP A 338 23.78 -4.05 11.29
C ASP A 338 23.50 -3.61 9.84
N GLN A 339 23.80 -2.35 9.52
CA GLN A 339 23.64 -1.80 8.17
C GLN A 339 24.65 -2.38 7.17
N ARG A 340 25.81 -2.84 7.64
CA ARG A 340 26.81 -3.50 6.77
C ARG A 340 26.28 -4.85 6.31
N GLN A 341 25.82 -5.68 7.26
CA GLN A 341 25.16 -6.94 6.95
C GLN A 341 23.97 -6.72 6.01
N PHE A 342 23.10 -5.76 6.33
CA PHE A 342 21.97 -5.41 5.45
C PHE A 342 22.44 -5.04 4.04
N THR A 343 23.48 -4.22 3.90
CA THR A 343 24.01 -3.82 2.59
C THR A 343 24.48 -5.02 1.78
N GLU A 344 25.21 -5.95 2.41
CA GLU A 344 25.75 -7.14 1.75
C GLU A 344 24.65 -8.10 1.30
N GLU A 345 23.72 -8.43 2.19
CA GLU A 345 22.58 -9.32 1.88
C GLU A 345 21.61 -8.68 0.87
N PHE A 346 21.30 -7.40 1.05
CA PHE A 346 20.40 -6.67 0.16
C PHE A 346 20.96 -6.58 -1.26
N LYS A 347 22.28 -6.37 -1.42
CA LYS A 347 22.94 -6.42 -2.73
C LYS A 347 22.76 -7.78 -3.40
N ALA A 348 22.86 -8.88 -2.66
CA ALA A 348 22.61 -10.21 -3.19
C ALA A 348 21.16 -10.38 -3.67
N HIS A 349 20.18 -9.93 -2.87
CA HIS A 349 18.78 -9.92 -3.28
C HIS A 349 18.52 -9.10 -4.54
N VAL A 350 19.13 -7.91 -4.66
CA VAL A 350 19.02 -7.09 -5.86
C VAL A 350 19.58 -7.82 -7.08
N LYS A 351 20.73 -8.50 -6.96
CA LYS A 351 21.29 -9.28 -8.08
C LYS A 351 20.40 -10.43 -8.54
N ILE A 352 19.70 -11.07 -7.60
CA ILE A 352 18.69 -12.09 -7.92
C ILE A 352 17.51 -11.44 -8.68
N ALA A 353 16.99 -10.32 -8.20
CA ALA A 353 15.89 -9.62 -8.85
C ALA A 353 16.27 -9.11 -10.26
N GLU A 354 17.49 -8.58 -10.43
CA GLU A 354 18.02 -8.17 -11.74
C GLU A 354 18.17 -9.36 -12.70
N HIS A 355 18.63 -10.51 -12.20
CA HIS A 355 18.79 -11.72 -13.00
C HIS A 355 17.45 -12.22 -13.57
N PHE A 356 16.39 -12.14 -12.76
CA PHE A 356 15.06 -12.64 -13.12
C PHE A 356 14.12 -11.57 -13.70
N GLY A 357 14.48 -10.28 -13.62
CA GLY A 357 13.75 -9.19 -14.27
C GLY A 357 12.57 -8.59 -13.47
N TYR A 358 12.49 -8.82 -12.16
CA TYR A 358 11.50 -8.19 -11.27
C TYR A 358 12.12 -7.14 -10.34
N LYS A 359 11.29 -6.45 -9.55
CA LYS A 359 11.75 -5.49 -8.52
C LYS A 359 11.82 -6.14 -7.14
N ILE A 360 12.80 -5.72 -6.33
CA ILE A 360 12.71 -5.95 -4.89
C ILE A 360 11.61 -5.05 -4.31
N SER A 361 10.75 -5.65 -3.49
CA SER A 361 9.74 -4.94 -2.71
C SER A 361 10.16 -4.86 -1.25
N VAL A 362 10.06 -3.67 -0.67
CA VAL A 362 10.41 -3.40 0.73
C VAL A 362 9.13 -3.14 1.51
N HIS A 363 8.71 -4.17 2.23
CA HIS A 363 7.58 -4.13 3.15
C HIS A 363 7.96 -3.43 4.47
N SER A 364 6.95 -2.94 5.19
CA SER A 364 7.15 -2.12 6.40
C SER A 364 8.13 -0.96 6.18
N GLY A 365 8.12 -0.43 4.95
CA GLY A 365 9.15 0.45 4.44
C GLY A 365 9.06 1.88 4.97
N SER A 366 7.99 2.26 5.68
CA SER A 366 7.94 3.59 6.30
C SER A 366 8.97 3.73 7.42
N ASP A 367 9.50 4.95 7.55
CA ASP A 367 10.37 5.38 8.66
C ASP A 367 11.75 4.70 8.70
N LYS A 368 12.10 3.89 7.68
CA LYS A 368 13.37 3.17 7.55
C LYS A 368 14.52 4.03 7.01
N PHE A 369 14.68 5.22 7.58
CA PHE A 369 15.62 6.25 7.10
C PHE A 369 17.07 5.76 6.99
N ALA A 370 17.52 4.92 7.93
CA ALA A 370 18.89 4.38 7.91
C ALA A 370 19.19 3.55 6.65
N VAL A 371 18.20 2.85 6.10
CA VAL A 371 18.41 1.93 4.97
C VAL A 371 17.93 2.48 3.62
N PHE A 372 17.21 3.61 3.57
CA PHE A 372 16.80 4.21 2.29
C PHE A 372 17.95 4.55 1.34
N PRO A 373 19.09 5.14 1.80
CA PRO A 373 20.22 5.40 0.91
C PRO A 373 20.81 4.11 0.32
N ILE A 374 20.84 3.03 1.11
CA ILE A 374 21.31 1.71 0.68
C ILE A 374 20.34 1.15 -0.38
N ILE A 375 19.04 1.15 -0.08
CA ILE A 375 17.99 0.67 -1.01
C ILE A 375 18.08 1.41 -2.35
N GLY A 376 18.11 2.74 -2.32
CA GLY A 376 18.15 3.57 -3.53
C GLY A 376 19.41 3.32 -4.37
N LYS A 377 20.58 3.21 -3.72
CA LYS A 377 21.86 2.98 -4.38
C LYS A 377 21.95 1.59 -4.98
N GLU A 378 21.72 0.55 -4.17
CA GLU A 378 21.98 -0.84 -4.60
C GLU A 378 20.98 -1.29 -5.67
N THR A 379 19.73 -0.81 -5.63
CA THR A 379 18.72 -1.10 -6.67
C THR A 379 18.89 -0.30 -7.96
N GLY A 380 19.76 0.72 -7.99
CA GLY A 380 19.82 1.68 -9.08
C GLY A 380 18.47 2.36 -9.35
N ALA A 381 17.72 2.67 -8.29
CA ALA A 381 16.36 3.19 -8.33
C ALA A 381 15.32 2.29 -9.02
N LYS A 382 15.43 0.96 -8.82
CA LYS A 382 14.43 -0.03 -9.28
C LYS A 382 13.87 -0.83 -8.10
N TYR A 383 12.82 -0.31 -7.48
CA TYR A 383 12.23 -0.91 -6.29
C TYR A 383 10.74 -0.63 -6.15
N HIS A 384 10.08 -1.44 -5.32
CA HIS A 384 8.80 -1.11 -4.72
C HIS A 384 9.00 -0.85 -3.22
N LEU A 385 8.39 0.21 -2.68
CA LEU A 385 8.43 0.55 -1.25
C LEU A 385 7.01 0.69 -0.72
N LYS A 386 6.65 -0.06 0.34
CA LYS A 386 5.29 0.00 0.91
C LYS A 386 5.24 0.82 2.20
N THR A 387 4.34 1.80 2.22
CA THR A 387 3.97 2.59 3.41
C THR A 387 2.47 2.45 3.67
N ALA A 388 2.06 2.53 4.92
CA ALA A 388 0.63 2.58 5.28
C ALA A 388 0.42 3.30 6.61
N GLY A 389 0.81 2.67 7.72
CA GLY A 389 0.48 3.18 9.06
C GLY A 389 1.18 4.48 9.45
N THR A 390 2.31 4.86 8.82
CA THR A 390 2.90 6.19 9.03
C THR A 390 1.97 7.33 8.60
N ASN A 391 1.12 7.10 7.58
CA ASN A 391 0.12 8.08 7.15
C ASN A 391 -0.97 8.29 8.22
N TRP A 392 -1.32 7.21 8.94
CA TRP A 392 -2.18 7.29 10.13
C TRP A 392 -1.50 8.06 11.27
N LEU A 393 -0.21 7.81 11.53
CA LEU A 393 0.53 8.54 12.57
C LEU A 393 0.57 10.05 12.31
N GLU A 394 0.70 10.49 11.07
CA GLU A 394 0.65 11.91 10.75
C GLU A 394 -0.75 12.52 10.95
N ALA A 395 -1.83 11.75 10.74
CA ALA A 395 -3.17 12.17 11.13
C ALA A 395 -3.30 12.30 12.66
N VAL A 396 -2.72 11.36 13.42
CA VAL A 396 -2.65 11.43 14.89
C VAL A 396 -1.84 12.64 15.35
N ARG A 397 -0.73 12.98 14.68
CA ARG A 397 0.06 14.19 14.94
C ARG A 397 -0.78 15.46 14.76
N VAL A 398 -1.59 15.53 13.70
CA VAL A 398 -2.52 16.65 13.48
C VAL A 398 -3.56 16.72 14.60
N ILE A 399 -4.06 15.59 15.09
CA ILE A 399 -4.97 15.55 16.24
C ILE A 399 -4.27 16.07 17.50
N ALA A 400 -3.03 15.64 17.78
CA ALA A 400 -2.25 16.17 18.91
C ALA A 400 -2.09 17.69 18.84
N LEU A 401 -1.86 18.24 17.63
CA LEU A 401 -1.69 19.68 17.39
C LEU A 401 -3.00 20.49 17.49
N LYS A 402 -4.13 19.91 17.10
CA LYS A 402 -5.40 20.64 16.90
C LYS A 402 -6.50 20.29 17.90
N ASN A 403 -6.40 19.13 18.53
CA ASN A 403 -7.32 18.66 19.55
C ASN A 403 -6.57 17.80 20.59
N PRO A 404 -5.74 18.42 21.45
CA PRO A 404 -4.96 17.75 22.49
C PRO A 404 -5.81 16.85 23.39
N ALA A 405 -7.02 17.29 23.74
CA ALA A 405 -7.94 16.52 24.57
C ALA A 405 -8.35 15.20 23.90
N LEU A 406 -8.61 15.20 22.59
CA LEU A 406 -8.90 13.97 21.85
C LEU A 406 -7.65 13.08 21.76
N TYR A 407 -6.48 13.65 21.49
CA TYR A 407 -5.23 12.89 21.47
C TYR A 407 -4.97 12.17 22.79
N ARG A 408 -5.15 12.85 23.93
CA ARG A 408 -4.97 12.25 25.26
C ARG A 408 -5.87 11.03 25.47
N LYS A 409 -7.15 11.14 25.08
CA LYS A 409 -8.09 10.01 25.13
C LYS A 409 -7.65 8.86 24.25
N MET A 410 -7.29 9.14 23.00
CA MET A 410 -6.81 8.12 22.05
C MET A 410 -5.53 7.44 22.54
N HIS A 411 -4.58 8.20 23.07
CA HIS A 411 -3.30 7.68 23.54
C HIS A 411 -3.49 6.81 24.79
N GLN A 412 -4.29 7.26 25.76
CA GLN A 412 -4.61 6.47 26.95
C GLN A 412 -5.31 5.16 26.57
N PHE A 413 -6.31 5.22 25.69
CA PHE A 413 -6.99 4.05 25.15
C PHE A 413 -6.00 3.10 24.44
N ALA A 414 -5.06 3.65 23.64
CA ALA A 414 -4.05 2.85 22.97
C ALA A 414 -3.14 2.09 23.96
N LEU A 415 -2.75 2.70 25.08
CA LEU A 415 -1.98 2.05 26.13
C LEU A 415 -2.76 0.92 26.81
N GLU A 416 -4.03 1.17 27.15
CA GLU A 416 -4.91 0.19 27.80
C GLU A 416 -5.16 -1.04 26.93
N HIS A 417 -5.24 -0.84 25.61
CA HIS A 417 -5.54 -1.89 24.64
C HIS A 417 -4.32 -2.42 23.87
N LEU A 418 -3.09 -2.07 24.29
CA LEU A 418 -1.88 -2.43 23.56
C LEU A 418 -1.69 -3.95 23.44
N ALA A 419 -1.99 -4.70 24.51
CA ALA A 419 -1.84 -6.16 24.53
C ALA A 419 -2.76 -6.86 23.49
N GLU A 420 -3.92 -6.27 23.21
CA GLU A 420 -4.82 -6.76 22.17
C GLU A 420 -4.24 -6.50 20.78
N ALA A 421 -3.74 -5.28 20.54
CA ALA A 421 -3.12 -4.92 19.26
C ALA A 421 -1.85 -5.72 18.95
N LYS A 422 -1.05 -6.08 19.96
CA LYS A 422 0.16 -6.90 19.83
C LYS A 422 -0.10 -8.33 19.31
N LYS A 423 -1.36 -8.81 19.31
CA LYS A 423 -1.73 -10.08 18.68
C LYS A 423 -1.64 -10.04 17.16
N TYR A 424 -1.75 -8.86 16.56
CA TYR A 424 -1.77 -8.67 15.12
C TYR A 424 -0.46 -8.15 14.55
N TYR A 425 0.43 -7.59 15.39
CA TYR A 425 1.66 -6.95 14.97
C TYR A 425 2.81 -7.26 15.94
N HIS A 426 3.98 -7.54 15.38
CA HIS A 426 5.21 -7.64 16.15
C HIS A 426 5.87 -6.25 16.30
N ILE A 427 6.07 -5.81 17.55
CA ILE A 427 6.75 -4.56 17.92
C ILE A 427 7.54 -4.73 19.23
N SER A 428 8.61 -3.95 19.42
CA SER A 428 9.42 -3.91 20.64
C SER A 428 9.03 -2.81 21.62
N ALA A 429 7.92 -2.10 21.39
CA ALA A 429 7.51 -1.00 22.26
C ALA A 429 7.33 -1.44 23.72
N ASP A 430 7.96 -0.66 24.60
CA ASP A 430 7.84 -0.74 26.05
C ASP A 430 6.93 0.39 26.56
N PRO A 431 5.72 0.07 27.05
CA PRO A 431 4.80 1.07 27.62
C PRO A 431 5.42 1.88 28.76
N ALA A 432 6.39 1.33 29.50
CA ALA A 432 7.04 2.02 30.60
C ALA A 432 7.96 3.17 30.13
N ARG A 433 8.38 3.16 28.85
CA ARG A 433 9.18 4.23 28.23
C ARG A 433 8.33 5.33 27.61
N VAL A 434 7.02 5.13 27.50
CA VAL A 434 6.09 6.16 27.03
C VAL A 434 5.92 7.21 28.14
N PRO A 435 6.17 8.51 27.86
CA PRO A 435 5.96 9.56 28.85
C PRO A 435 4.52 9.61 29.38
N ASP A 436 4.37 9.94 30.67
CA ASP A 436 3.05 10.16 31.26
C ASP A 436 2.41 11.40 30.64
N ILE A 437 1.53 11.15 29.67
CA ILE A 437 0.89 12.20 28.88
C ILE A 437 0.19 13.22 29.79
N ASN A 438 -0.39 12.82 30.92
CA ASN A 438 -1.12 13.71 31.83
C ASN A 438 -0.25 14.78 32.49
N LYS A 439 1.08 14.57 32.50
CA LYS A 439 2.06 15.54 33.02
C LYS A 439 2.68 16.42 31.94
N MET A 440 2.49 16.09 30.67
CA MET A 440 2.97 16.89 29.54
C MET A 440 2.02 18.06 29.25
N SER A 441 2.58 19.18 28.80
CA SER A 441 1.78 20.27 28.23
C SER A 441 1.22 19.87 26.86
N ASP A 442 0.12 20.51 26.45
CA ASP A 442 -0.51 20.23 25.15
C ASP A 442 0.44 20.49 23.96
N ALA A 443 1.37 21.44 24.10
CA ALA A 443 2.34 21.78 23.06
C ALA A 443 3.41 20.69 22.85
N GLU A 444 3.64 19.82 23.83
CA GLU A 444 4.65 18.74 23.78
C GLU A 444 4.09 17.44 23.17
N LEU A 445 2.76 17.25 23.20
CA LEU A 445 2.10 16.01 22.72
C LEU A 445 2.48 15.62 21.28
N PRO A 446 2.59 16.54 20.31
CA PRO A 446 2.98 16.17 18.94
C PRO A 446 4.38 15.54 18.86
N GLY A 447 5.28 15.85 19.79
CA GLY A 447 6.63 15.27 19.85
C GLY A 447 6.65 13.78 20.19
N LEU A 448 5.54 13.24 20.74
CA LEU A 448 5.40 11.79 20.94
C LEU A 448 5.32 11.04 19.60
N MET A 449 4.93 11.71 18.51
CA MET A 449 4.97 11.14 17.15
C MET A 449 6.37 11.12 16.56
N ASP A 450 7.39 11.52 17.31
CA ASP A 450 8.82 11.38 16.97
C ASP A 450 9.55 10.40 17.92
N GLN A 451 8.82 9.77 18.86
CA GLN A 451 9.38 8.80 19.81
C GLN A 451 8.93 7.38 19.46
N ASP A 452 9.90 6.47 19.38
CA ASP A 452 9.68 5.09 18.92
C ASP A 452 8.54 4.38 19.64
N ASP A 453 8.60 4.25 20.97
CA ASP A 453 7.58 3.51 21.74
C ASP A 453 6.17 4.11 21.56
N SER A 454 6.06 5.44 21.62
CA SER A 454 4.78 6.15 21.45
C SER A 454 4.22 5.97 20.04
N ARG A 455 5.07 6.07 19.02
CA ARG A 455 4.69 5.83 17.62
C ARG A 455 4.21 4.41 17.43
N GLN A 456 4.93 3.41 17.94
CA GLN A 456 4.54 2.01 17.80
C GLN A 456 3.19 1.71 18.46
N VAL A 457 2.97 2.21 19.69
CA VAL A 457 1.69 2.09 20.41
C VAL A 457 0.53 2.61 19.56
N LEU A 458 0.64 3.84 19.06
CA LEU A 458 -0.43 4.45 18.25
C LEU A 458 -0.52 3.86 16.83
N HIS A 459 0.57 3.33 16.29
CA HIS A 459 0.60 2.74 14.95
C HIS A 459 -0.22 1.45 14.87
N ILE A 460 -0.14 0.59 15.88
CA ILE A 460 -0.77 -0.74 15.85
C ILE A 460 -2.19 -0.76 16.44
N THR A 461 -2.55 0.24 17.24
CA THR A 461 -3.87 0.36 17.89
C THR A 461 -4.93 1.07 17.06
N TYR A 462 -4.57 1.54 15.85
CA TYR A 462 -5.46 2.27 14.93
C TYR A 462 -6.85 1.65 14.77
N GLY A 463 -6.94 0.32 14.60
CA GLY A 463 -8.21 -0.37 14.39
C GLY A 463 -9.12 -0.29 15.60
N LEU A 464 -8.55 -0.56 16.78
CA LEU A 464 -9.27 -0.47 18.06
C LEU A 464 -9.76 0.96 18.30
N ILE A 465 -8.92 1.97 18.02
CA ILE A 465 -9.29 3.38 18.15
C ILE A 465 -10.43 3.75 17.18
N LEU A 466 -10.35 3.34 15.91
CA LEU A 466 -11.33 3.69 14.89
C LEU A 466 -12.69 2.98 15.09
N GLN A 467 -12.68 1.80 15.70
CA GLN A 467 -13.88 0.99 15.95
C GLN A 467 -14.47 1.18 17.35
N ALA A 468 -13.81 1.94 18.22
CA ALA A 468 -14.28 2.17 19.57
C ALA A 468 -15.66 2.86 19.58
N LYS A 469 -16.63 2.24 20.26
CA LYS A 469 -17.99 2.77 20.47
C LYS A 469 -18.13 3.17 21.93
N ASN A 470 -18.53 4.42 22.17
CA ASN A 470 -18.59 5.03 23.51
C ASN A 470 -17.27 4.95 24.32
N PRO A 471 -16.12 5.38 23.74
CA PRO A 471 -14.81 5.36 24.39
C PRO A 471 -14.57 6.47 25.43
#